data_AF-A0A8E2BDX5-F1
#
_entry.id   AF-A0A8E2BDX5-F1
#
_cell.length_a   1.000
_cell.length_b   1.000
_cell.length_c   1.000
_cell.angle_alpha   90.00
_cell.angle_beta   90.00
_cell.angle_gamma   90.00
#
_symmetry.space_group_name_H-M   'P 1'
#
loop_
_entity.id
_entity.type
_entity.pdbx_description
1 polymer ?
#
loop_
_entity_poly.entity_id
_entity_poly.type
_entity_poly.pdbx_seq_one_letter_code
_entity_poly.pdbx_strand_id
1 'polypeptide(L)' 'MTDTVSLHGLSVARELHDFVGEAIVGTGVEVDAFWEGFSAIVHDLGPKNRALVEKRDDFQLKLDAWYRKHG' A
#
# COMPACT_ATOMS: atom_id res chain seq x y z
N MET A 1 4.97 -16.74 -12.22
CA MET A 1 5.52 -16.44 -10.88
C MET A 1 6.20 -15.10 -10.99
N THR A 2 5.81 -14.13 -10.17
CA THR A 2 6.45 -12.81 -10.14
C THR A 2 7.79 -12.97 -9.41
N ASP A 3 8.89 -12.57 -10.04
CA ASP A 3 10.20 -12.53 -9.38
C ASP A 3 10.19 -11.36 -8.38
N THR A 4 10.58 -11.63 -7.14
CA THR A 4 10.48 -10.69 -6.03
C THR A 4 11.79 -10.58 -5.27
N VAL A 5 12.11 -9.36 -4.83
CA VAL A 5 13.25 -9.03 -3.99
C VAL A 5 12.76 -8.66 -2.59
N SER A 6 13.44 -9.16 -1.55
CA SER A 6 13.13 -8.83 -0.16
C SER A 6 13.95 -7.62 0.31
N LEU A 7 13.28 -6.57 0.78
CA LEU A 7 13.91 -5.31 1.20
C LEU A 7 13.16 -4.77 2.42
N HIS A 8 13.87 -4.51 3.52
CA HIS A 8 13.31 -3.86 4.71
C HIS A 8 12.00 -4.49 5.23
N GLY A 9 11.84 -5.81 5.10
CA GLY A 9 10.63 -6.54 5.50
C GLY A 9 9.49 -6.55 4.47
N LEU A 10 9.68 -5.94 3.30
CA LEU A 10 8.78 -6.02 2.15
C LEU A 10 9.26 -7.08 1.16
N SER A 11 8.31 -7.68 0.43
CA SER A 11 8.59 -8.44 -0.79
C SER A 11 8.09 -7.62 -1.99
N VAL A 12 9.01 -7.15 -2.82
CA VAL A 12 8.75 -6.21 -3.91
C VAL A 12 9.03 -6.90 -5.24
N ALA A 13 8.18 -6.70 -6.25
CA ALA A 13 8.43 -7.21 -7.60
C ALA A 13 9.75 -6.64 -8.16
N ARG A 14 10.60 -7.49 -8.75
CA ARG A 14 11.92 -7.08 -9.27
C ARG A 14 11.81 -5.92 -10.27
N GLU A 15 10.84 -5.98 -11.18
CA GLU A 15 10.59 -4.92 -12.16
C GLU A 15 10.33 -3.56 -11.52
N LEU A 16 9.62 -3.52 -10.39
CA LEU A 16 9.34 -2.28 -9.66
C LEU A 16 10.59 -1.82 -8.91
N HIS A 17 11.33 -2.74 -8.29
CA HIS A 17 12.59 -2.43 -7.64
C HIS A 17 13.57 -1.74 -8.60
N ASP A 18 13.77 -2.33 -9.77
CA ASP A 18 14.72 -1.84 -10.77
C ASP A 18 14.26 -0.49 -11.35
N PHE A 19 12.95 -0.36 -11.64
CA PHE A 19 12.37 0.90 -12.08
C PHE A 19 12.55 2.04 -11.07
N VAL A 20 12.35 1.78 -9.78
CA VAL A 20 12.53 2.81 -8.75
C VAL A 20 13.98 3.27 -8.68
N GLY A 21 14.94 2.38 -8.87
CA GLY A 21 16.36 2.73 -8.97
C GLY A 21 16.63 3.73 -10.09
N GLU A 22 16.00 3.55 -11.25
CA GLU A 22 16.09 4.50 -12.37
C GLU A 22 15.33 5.81 -12.08
N ALA A 23 14.13 5.73 -11.51
CA ALA A 23 13.24 6.86 -11.26
C ALA A 23 13.77 7.83 -10.18
N ILE A 24 14.61 7.33 -9.26
CA ILE A 24 15.20 8.11 -8.18
C ILE A 24 16.38 8.98 -8.65
N VAL A 25 16.98 8.69 -9.81
CA VAL A 25 18.13 9.45 -10.32
C VAL A 25 17.77 10.93 -10.47
N GLY A 26 18.56 11.82 -9.86
CA GLY A 26 18.35 13.27 -9.90
C GLY A 26 17.38 13.81 -8.86
N THR A 27 16.76 12.96 -8.03
CA THR A 27 15.89 13.40 -6.93
C THR A 27 16.65 13.80 -5.66
N GLY A 28 17.91 13.37 -5.52
CA GLY A 28 18.72 13.55 -4.31
C GLY A 28 18.36 12.59 -3.18
N VAL A 29 17.51 11.59 -3.44
CA VAL A 29 17.15 10.53 -2.48
C VAL A 29 18.03 9.31 -2.73
N GLU A 30 18.55 8.71 -1.67
CA GLU A 30 19.27 7.43 -1.77
C GLU A 30 18.28 6.26 -1.89
N VAL A 31 18.60 5.29 -2.75
CA VAL A 31 17.69 4.17 -3.07
C VAL A 31 17.35 3.34 -1.82
N ASP A 32 18.34 3.03 -0.98
CA ASP A 32 18.10 2.26 0.24
C ASP A 32 17.24 3.04 1.25
N ALA A 33 17.51 4.34 1.41
CA ALA A 33 16.74 5.22 2.29
C ALA A 33 15.28 5.37 1.83
N PHE A 34 15.05 5.38 0.51
CA PHE A 34 13.70 5.34 -0.05
C PHE A 34 12.97 4.05 0.37
N TRP A 35 13.58 2.88 0.20
CA TRP A 35 12.93 1.61 0.50
C TRP A 35 12.72 1.40 2.00
N GLU A 36 13.65 1.84 2.85
CA GLU A 36 13.48 1.84 4.29
C GLU A 36 12.30 2.73 4.71
N GLY A 37 12.27 3.98 4.23
CA GLY A 37 11.19 4.92 4.52
C GLY A 37 9.84 4.45 4.00
N PHE A 38 9.78 3.92 2.78
CA PHE A 38 8.57 3.35 2.21
C PHE A 38 8.07 2.16 3.04
N SER A 39 8.97 1.26 3.45
CA SER A 39 8.61 0.14 4.32
C SER A 39 8.02 0.60 5.64
N ALA A 40 8.63 1.59 6.31
CA ALA A 40 8.11 2.15 7.55
C ALA A 40 6.69 2.71 7.38
N ILE A 41 6.44 3.45 6.29
CA ILE A 41 5.12 4.01 5.97
C ILE A 41 4.10 2.89 5.74
N VAL A 42 4.46 1.85 4.97
CA VAL A 42 3.56 0.71 4.68
C VAL A 42 3.20 -0.04 5.97
N HIS A 43 4.16 -0.27 6.86
CA HIS A 43 3.91 -0.97 8.12
C HIS A 43 3.03 -0.16 9.08
N ASP A 44 3.20 1.16 9.17
CA ASP A 44 2.36 2.00 10.04
C ASP A 44 0.97 2.29 9.45
N LEU A 45 0.91 2.62 8.16
CA LEU A 45 -0.33 3.09 7.51
C LEU A 45 -1.12 1.98 6.83
N GLY A 46 -0.50 0.85 6.48
CA GLY A 46 -1.17 -0.29 5.86
C GLY A 46 -2.35 -0.83 6.69
N PRO A 47 -2.17 -1.11 7.99
CA PRO A 47 -3.28 -1.54 8.86
C PRO A 47 -4.38 -0.48 8.99
N LYS A 48 -4.01 0.81 9.09
CA LYS A 48 -4.98 1.92 9.18
C LYS A 48 -5.80 2.04 7.91
N ASN A 49 -5.17 1.93 6.74
CA ASN A 49 -5.87 1.98 5.46
C ASN A 49 -6.85 0.81 5.30
N ARG A 50 -6.47 -0.40 5.73
CA ARG A 50 -7.37 -1.57 5.75
C ARG A 50 -8.61 -1.33 6.61
N ALA A 51 -8.43 -0.79 7.82
CA ALA A 51 -9.55 -0.45 8.70
C ALA A 51 -10.48 0.62 8.10
N LEU A 52 -9.95 1.55 7.31
CA LEU A 52 -10.77 2.55 6.61
C LEU A 52 -11.60 1.93 5.48
N VAL A 53 -11.06 0.93 4.77
CA VAL A 53 -11.81 0.17 3.76
C VAL A 53 -12.93 -0.63 4.44
N GLU A 54 -12.64 -1.34 5.54
CA GLU A 54 -13.66 -2.07 6.32
C GLU A 54 -14.77 -1.13 6.81
N LYS A 55 -14.41 0.05 7.32
CA LYS A 55 -15.38 1.07 7.73
C LYS A 55 -16.28 1.53 6.58
N ARG A 56 -15.74 1.63 5.36
CA ARG A 56 -16.52 1.96 4.17
C ARG A 56 -17.52 0.84 3.87
N ASP A 57 -17.11 -0.41 3.95
CA ASP A 57 -17.97 -1.57 3.72
C ASP A 57 -19.10 -1.63 4.75
N ASP A 58 -18.80 -1.37 6.03
CA ASP A 58 -19.80 -1.29 7.10
C ASP A 58 -20.88 -0.23 6.84
N PHE A 59 -20.47 0.94 6.33
CA PHE A 59 -21.42 1.98 5.95
C PHE A 59 -22.27 1.58 4.75
N GLN A 60 -21.67 0.93 3.75
CA GLN A 60 -22.41 0.42 2.60
C GLN A 60 -23.46 -0.61 3.04
N LEU A 61 -23.12 -1.54 3.91
CA LEU A 61 -24.07 -2.54 4.43
C LEU A 61 -25.25 -1.89 5.18
N LYS A 62 -24.99 -0.84 5.97
CA LYS A 62 -26.05 -0.09 6.66
C LYS A 62 -26.97 0.63 5.69
N LEU A 63 -26.41 1.25 4.65
CA LEU A 63 -27.20 1.90 3.59
C LEU A 63 -28.04 0.87 2.84
N ASP A 64 -27.45 -0.24 2.42
CA ASP A 64 -28.14 -1.32 1.72
C ASP A 64 -29.31 -1.87 2.55
N ALA A 65 -29.09 -2.11 3.84
CA ALA A 65 -30.13 -2.58 4.75
C ALA A 65 -31.26 -1.55 4.90
N TRP A 66 -30.92 -0.26 4.96
CA TRP A 66 -31.91 0.81 5.03
C TRP A 66 -32.76 0.87 3.75
N TYR A 67 -32.11 0.83 2.58
CA TYR A 67 -32.80 0.86 1.28
C TYR A 67 -33.69 -0.37 1.09
N ARG A 68 -33.24 -1.58 1.45
CA ARG A 68 -34.09 -2.80 1.36
C ARG A 68 -35.35 -2.72 2.23
N LYS A 69 -35.32 -1.94 3.31
CA LYS A 69 -36.44 -1.81 4.25
C LYS A 69 -37.40 -0.66 3.88
N HIS A 70 -36.92 0.38 3.19
CA HIS A 70 -37.68 1.63 2.99
C HIS A 70 -37.75 2.12 1.54
N GLY A 71 -37.06 1.49 0.60
CA GLY A 71 -37.15 1.76 -0.84
C GLY A 71 -38.10 0.78 -1.50
#